data_AF-A0A8T9VIW4-F1
#
_entry.id   AF-A0A8T9VIW4-F1
#
_cell.length_a   1.000
_cell.length_b   1.000
_cell.length_c   1.000
_cell.angle_alpha   90.00
_cell.angle_beta   90.00
_cell.angle_gamma   90.00
#
_symmetry.space_group_name_H-M   'P 1'
#
loop_
_entity.id
_entity.type
_entity.pdbx_description
1 polymer ?
#
loop_
_entity_poly.entity_id
_entity_poly.type
_entity_poly.pdbx_seq_one_letter_code
_entity_poly.pdbx_strand_id
1 'polypeptide(L)'
;MKMKLEAIDEDGVKTSMEFEGDLDKEVILERISKFIEALDLPSKSSTESSSGALNSKNIEPNKFDKDNLEDFTIKERLKYFLLYEFRDNWFTSTEVKRQYDSTYGEIGLSTVSTYLSRMAKNGFLKRRGNRVEREYKIAEENNQETHKMSEIKEALDS
;
A
#
# COMPACT_ATOMS: atom_id res chain seq x y z
N MET A 1 21.69 -18.45 11.52
CA MET A 1 22.37 -17.15 11.65
C MET A 1 21.31 -16.06 11.85
N LYS A 2 21.63 -14.96 12.53
CA LYS A 2 20.69 -13.82 12.75
C LYS A 2 21.25 -12.54 12.14
N MET A 3 20.41 -11.77 11.44
CA MET A 3 20.75 -10.50 10.79
C MET A 3 19.70 -9.43 11.13
N LYS A 4 20.13 -8.17 11.29
CA LYS A 4 19.24 -7.01 11.50
C LYS A 4 19.57 -5.92 10.49
N LEU A 5 18.55 -5.45 9.77
CA LEU A 5 18.59 -4.27 8.92
C LEU A 5 17.98 -3.08 9.69
N GLU A 6 18.59 -1.91 9.56
CA GLU A 6 18.14 -0.68 10.20
C GLU A 6 18.32 0.50 9.24
N ALA A 7 17.25 1.29 9.08
CA ALA A 7 17.25 2.53 8.32
C ALA A 7 16.76 3.65 9.24
N ILE A 8 17.46 4.79 9.22
CA ILE A 8 17.11 5.99 9.97
C ILE A 8 16.88 7.09 8.93
N ASP A 9 15.70 7.71 8.91
CA ASP A 9 15.43 8.82 7.99
C ASP A 9 16.00 10.16 8.48
N GLU A 10 15.86 11.22 7.68
CA GLU A 10 16.34 12.57 8.01
C GLU A 10 15.64 13.19 9.22
N ASP A 11 14.43 12.74 9.55
CA ASP A 11 13.66 13.13 10.75
C ASP A 11 14.05 12.30 11.99
N GLY A 12 15.03 11.40 11.87
CA GLY A 12 15.50 10.51 12.93
C GLY A 12 14.59 9.31 13.18
N VAL A 13 13.63 9.02 12.28
CA VAL A 13 12.72 7.89 12.41
C VAL A 13 13.46 6.59 12.07
N LYS A 14 13.57 5.72 13.08
CA LYS A 14 14.24 4.42 12.96
C LYS A 14 13.27 3.32 12.53
N THR A 15 13.58 2.66 11.42
CA THR A 15 12.91 1.46 10.91
C THR A 15 13.88 0.29 10.96
N SER A 16 13.49 -0.84 11.56
CA SER A 16 14.35 -2.03 11.61
C SER A 16 13.63 -3.31 11.23
N MET A 17 14.33 -4.23 10.58
CA MET A 17 13.85 -5.57 10.22
C MET A 17 14.85 -6.62 10.67
N GLU A 18 14.39 -7.67 11.36
CA GLU A 18 15.24 -8.76 11.87
C GLU A 18 14.91 -10.07 11.15
N PHE A 19 15.95 -10.82 10.79
CA PHE A 19 15.84 -12.12 10.12
C PHE A 19 16.68 -13.15 10.86
N GLU A 20 16.15 -14.36 10.97
CA GLU A 20 16.83 -15.49 11.58
C GLU A 20 16.58 -16.73 10.73
N GLY A 21 17.64 -17.47 10.41
CA GLY A 21 17.55 -18.67 9.58
C GLY A 21 18.86 -19.03 8.87
N ASP A 22 18.73 -19.86 7.84
CA ASP A 22 19.80 -20.12 6.88
C ASP A 22 19.86 -18.94 5.90
N LEU A 23 20.97 -18.21 5.92
CA LEU A 23 21.10 -16.90 5.27
C LEU A 23 22.22 -16.97 4.23
N ASP A 24 21.91 -17.56 3.09
CA ASP A 24 22.77 -17.49 1.91
C ASP A 24 22.64 -16.14 1.20
N LYS A 25 23.63 -15.83 0.35
CA LYS A 25 23.75 -14.54 -0.34
C LYS A 25 22.48 -14.13 -1.09
N GLU A 26 21.82 -15.06 -1.77
CA GLU A 26 20.60 -14.81 -2.54
C GLU A 26 19.43 -14.43 -1.63
N VAL A 27 19.25 -15.17 -0.53
CA VAL A 27 18.21 -14.90 0.49
C VAL A 27 18.46 -13.53 1.12
N ILE A 28 19.71 -13.20 1.45
CA ILE A 28 20.06 -11.89 2.02
C ILE A 28 19.70 -10.75 1.06
N LEU A 29 20.04 -10.87 -0.23
CA LEU A 29 19.71 -9.86 -1.23
C LEU A 29 18.20 -9.68 -1.42
N GLU A 30 17.45 -10.77 -1.44
CA GLU A 30 15.98 -10.73 -1.52
C GLU A 30 15.39 -9.98 -0.32
N ARG A 31 15.87 -10.26 0.90
CA ARG A 31 15.40 -9.59 2.12
C ARG A 31 15.78 -8.11 2.16
N ILE A 32 16.95 -7.75 1.64
CA ILE A 32 17.37 -6.35 1.51
C ILE A 32 16.52 -5.62 0.47
N SER A 33 16.24 -6.23 -0.69
CA SER A 33 15.38 -5.62 -1.73
C SER A 33 14.00 -5.34 -1.18
N LYS A 34 13.37 -6.34 -0.53
CA LYS A 34 12.06 -6.19 0.11
C LYS A 34 12.06 -5.14 1.21
N PHE A 35 13.15 -5.03 1.98
CA PHE A 35 13.30 -3.99 2.99
C PHE A 35 13.41 -2.59 2.35
N ILE A 36 14.18 -2.45 1.27
CA ILE A 36 14.32 -1.19 0.53
C ILE A 36 13.00 -0.81 -0.17
N GLU A 37 12.29 -1.75 -0.80
CA GLU A 37 10.96 -1.52 -1.39
C GLU A 37 9.91 -1.12 -0.35
N ALA A 38 10.05 -1.63 0.89
CA ALA A 38 9.19 -1.24 2.00
C ALA A 38 9.49 0.18 2.53
N LEU A 39 10.68 0.73 2.19
CA LEU A 39 11.07 2.10 2.44
C LEU A 39 10.73 2.95 1.20
N ASP A 40 10.02 4.06 1.38
CA ASP A 40 9.67 4.98 0.29
C ASP A 40 10.87 5.89 -0.04
N LEU A 41 12.03 5.28 -0.33
CA LEU A 41 13.26 6.02 -0.61
C LEU A 41 13.18 6.57 -2.04
N PRO A 42 13.46 7.87 -2.27
CA PRO A 42 13.53 8.41 -3.61
C PRO A 42 14.68 7.72 -4.36
N SER A 43 14.36 7.00 -5.44
CA SER A 43 15.36 6.42 -6.32
C SER A 43 16.20 7.54 -6.89
N LYS A 44 17.46 7.63 -6.47
CA LYS A 44 18.43 8.56 -7.03
C LYS A 44 18.85 8.02 -8.40
N SER A 45 17.99 8.17 -9.41
CA SER A 45 18.41 8.00 -10.80
C SER A 45 19.35 9.16 -11.12
N SER A 46 20.64 8.85 -11.18
CA SER A 46 21.67 9.74 -11.69
C SER A 46 21.25 10.27 -13.06
N THR A 47 21.17 11.59 -13.14
CA THR A 47 21.05 12.38 -14.37
C THR A 47 22.25 12.14 -15.26
N GLU A 48 22.04 11.52 -16.43
CA GLU A 48 22.73 11.91 -17.67
C GLU A 48 21.73 11.87 -18.82
N SER A 49 21.66 12.99 -19.53
CA SER A 49 20.82 13.24 -20.69
C SER A 49 21.23 12.34 -21.86
N SER A 50 20.30 11.60 -22.47
CA SER A 50 20.05 11.60 -23.92
C SER A 50 18.96 10.59 -24.32
N SER A 51 18.05 11.09 -25.15
CA SER A 51 17.17 10.40 -26.10
C SER A 51 17.38 8.89 -26.33
N GLY A 52 16.29 8.12 -26.17
CA GLY A 52 16.04 6.92 -26.97
C GLY A 52 15.68 5.65 -26.18
N ALA A 53 14.48 5.13 -26.47
CA ALA A 53 14.02 3.76 -26.21
C ALA A 53 13.52 3.38 -24.80
N LEU A 54 12.22 3.70 -24.59
CA LEU A 54 11.16 2.76 -24.18
C LEU A 54 11.46 1.75 -23.05
N ASN A 55 10.94 2.05 -21.84
CA ASN A 55 9.98 1.17 -21.15
C ASN A 55 9.30 1.93 -20.02
N SER A 56 8.48 2.91 -20.39
CA SER A 56 7.40 3.38 -19.54
C SER A 56 6.27 2.35 -19.65
N LYS A 57 6.18 1.43 -18.69
CA LYS A 57 4.91 0.73 -18.47
C LYS A 57 3.96 1.77 -17.89
N ASN A 58 3.29 2.46 -18.82
CA ASN A 58 1.96 3.02 -18.61
C ASN A 58 1.16 2.00 -17.78
N ILE A 59 0.88 2.32 -16.53
CA ILE A 59 -0.16 1.63 -15.79
C ILE A 59 -1.48 2.11 -16.40
N GLU A 60 -1.88 1.44 -17.48
CA GLU A 60 -3.26 1.42 -17.90
C GLU A 60 -4.08 0.80 -16.74
N PRO A 61 -5.20 1.40 -16.32
CA PRO A 61 -6.08 0.79 -15.33
C PRO A 61 -6.85 -0.34 -16.01
N ASN A 62 -6.18 -1.47 -16.23
CA ASN A 62 -6.69 -2.60 -17.00
C ASN A 62 -7.00 -3.79 -16.06
N LYS A 63 -8.29 -4.16 -16.06
CA LYS A 63 -8.93 -5.37 -15.53
C LYS A 63 -8.80 -5.72 -14.04
N PHE A 64 -9.95 -5.61 -13.38
CA PHE A 64 -10.28 -6.26 -12.12
C PHE A 64 -10.51 -7.76 -12.38
N ASP A 65 -9.45 -8.55 -12.42
CA ASP A 65 -9.59 -10.01 -12.31
C ASP A 65 -9.72 -10.33 -10.83
N LYS A 66 -10.95 -10.61 -10.36
CA LYS A 66 -11.24 -11.09 -9.00
C LYS A 66 -10.40 -12.33 -8.61
N ASP A 67 -9.80 -12.99 -9.59
CA ASP A 67 -9.06 -14.24 -9.47
C ASP A 67 -7.54 -14.04 -9.21
N ASN A 68 -6.99 -12.81 -9.29
CA ASN A 68 -5.55 -12.54 -9.05
C ASN A 68 -5.31 -11.74 -7.76
N LEU A 69 -5.96 -12.14 -6.67
CA LEU A 69 -5.76 -11.49 -5.36
C LEU A 69 -4.39 -11.80 -4.72
N GLU A 70 -3.67 -12.79 -5.25
CA GLU A 70 -2.35 -13.21 -4.79
C GLU A 70 -1.21 -12.35 -5.36
N ASP A 71 -1.45 -11.65 -6.47
CA ASP A 71 -0.46 -10.78 -7.12
C ASP A 71 -0.40 -9.38 -6.52
N PHE A 72 -1.44 -8.98 -5.78
CA PHE A 72 -1.49 -7.67 -5.14
C PHE A 72 -0.83 -7.67 -3.77
N THR A 73 -0.02 -6.64 -3.52
CA THR A 73 0.50 -6.38 -2.19
C THR A 73 -0.63 -6.11 -1.19
N ILE A 74 -0.37 -6.36 0.10
CA ILE A 74 -1.33 -6.05 1.18
C ILE A 74 -1.79 -4.58 1.12
N LYS A 75 -0.88 -3.67 0.75
CA LYS A 75 -1.17 -2.24 0.57
C LYS A 75 -2.23 -2.01 -0.50
N GLU A 76 -2.07 -2.62 -1.67
CA GLU A 76 -3.00 -2.46 -2.80
C GLU A 76 -4.36 -3.07 -2.48
N ARG A 77 -4.40 -4.30 -1.95
CA ARG A 77 -5.64 -4.94 -1.51
C ARG A 77 -6.39 -4.06 -0.51
N LEU A 78 -5.69 -3.51 0.48
CA LEU A 78 -6.29 -2.61 1.46
C LEU A 78 -6.77 -1.30 0.80
N LYS A 79 -6.00 -0.72 -0.11
CA LYS A 79 -6.39 0.50 -0.85
C LYS A 79 -7.71 0.27 -1.60
N TYR A 80 -7.81 -0.82 -2.37
CA TYR A 80 -9.02 -1.14 -3.13
C TYR A 80 -10.21 -1.44 -2.23
N PHE A 81 -9.98 -2.22 -1.17
CA PHE A 81 -11.02 -2.53 -0.19
C PHE A 81 -11.62 -1.26 0.44
N LEU A 82 -10.78 -0.31 0.83
CA LEU A 82 -11.23 0.95 1.42
C LEU A 82 -12.04 1.80 0.43
N LEU A 83 -11.65 1.82 -0.85
CA LEU A 83 -12.39 2.53 -1.90
C LEU A 83 -13.78 1.93 -2.15
N TYR A 84 -13.93 0.61 -2.00
CA TYR A 84 -15.17 -0.08 -2.27
C TYR A 84 -16.13 -0.04 -1.05
N GLU A 85 -15.64 -0.40 0.13
CA GLU A 85 -16.48 -0.57 1.33
C GLU A 85 -16.63 0.72 2.16
N PHE A 86 -15.67 1.65 2.08
CA PHE A 86 -15.58 2.78 3.01
C PHE A 86 -15.57 4.16 2.33
N ARG A 87 -15.98 4.23 1.05
CA ARG A 87 -15.85 5.40 0.18
C ARG A 87 -16.24 6.74 0.83
N ASP A 88 -17.41 6.77 1.45
CA ASP A 88 -18.02 8.03 1.91
C ASP A 88 -18.00 8.21 3.45
N ASN A 89 -17.53 7.20 4.17
CA ASN A 89 -17.65 7.11 5.62
C ASN A 89 -16.32 7.35 6.33
N TRP A 90 -16.41 7.83 7.58
CA TRP A 90 -15.28 7.73 8.51
C TRP A 90 -15.21 6.32 9.08
N PHE A 91 -14.01 5.78 9.21
CA PHE A 91 -13.78 4.42 9.66
C PHE A 91 -12.56 4.32 10.58
N THR A 92 -12.52 3.27 11.40
CA THR A 92 -11.40 2.98 12.31
C THR A 92 -10.60 1.77 11.81
N SER A 93 -9.38 1.59 12.31
CA SER A 93 -8.58 0.40 11.99
C SER A 93 -9.26 -0.91 12.41
N THR A 94 -10.03 -0.89 13.50
CA THR A 94 -10.81 -2.03 13.98
C THR A 94 -11.94 -2.40 13.02
N GLU A 95 -12.65 -1.40 12.50
CA GLU A 95 -13.73 -1.58 11.53
C GLU A 95 -13.22 -2.19 10.23
N VAL A 96 -12.12 -1.62 9.71
CA VAL A 96 -11.46 -2.11 8.49
C VAL A 96 -10.99 -3.54 8.66
N LYS A 97 -10.34 -3.88 9.78
CA LYS A 97 -9.91 -5.26 10.06
C LYS A 97 -11.11 -6.22 10.04
N ARG A 98 -12.17 -5.90 10.78
CA ARG A 98 -13.34 -6.78 10.92
C ARG A 98 -13.97 -7.10 9.56
N GLN A 99 -14.16 -6.09 8.72
CA GLN A 99 -14.75 -6.29 7.41
C GLN A 99 -13.76 -6.96 6.43
N TYR A 100 -12.47 -6.62 6.49
CA TYR A 100 -11.45 -7.23 5.64
C TYR A 100 -11.33 -8.73 5.91
N ASP A 101 -11.30 -9.14 7.19
CA ASP A 101 -11.22 -10.55 7.59
C ASP A 101 -12.39 -11.36 7.02
N SER A 102 -13.58 -10.76 6.96
CA SER A 102 -14.79 -11.41 6.42
C SER A 102 -14.76 -11.62 4.91
N THR A 103 -14.02 -10.79 4.17
CA THR A 103 -14.02 -10.81 2.70
C THR A 103 -12.76 -11.49 2.13
N TYR A 104 -11.63 -11.35 2.81
CA TYR A 104 -10.31 -11.57 2.24
C TYR A 104 -9.38 -12.45 3.08
N GLY A 105 -9.81 -12.86 4.27
CA GLY A 105 -9.02 -13.63 5.22
C GLY A 105 -8.27 -12.76 6.24
N GLU A 106 -7.66 -13.43 7.22
CA GLU A 106 -7.16 -12.78 8.44
C GLU A 106 -6.00 -11.81 8.18
N ILE A 107 -6.13 -10.58 8.70
CA ILE A 107 -5.08 -9.57 8.74
C ILE A 107 -4.86 -9.03 10.16
N GLY A 108 -3.61 -8.79 10.53
CA GLY A 108 -3.28 -8.22 11.83
C GLY A 108 -3.73 -6.77 11.99
N LEU A 109 -4.28 -6.40 13.16
CA LEU A 109 -4.68 -5.02 13.45
C LEU A 109 -3.51 -4.03 13.33
N SER A 110 -2.30 -4.47 13.70
CA SER A 110 -1.04 -3.71 13.58
C SER A 110 -0.73 -3.38 12.11
N THR A 111 -0.96 -4.36 11.22
CA THR A 111 -0.76 -4.24 9.77
C THR A 111 -1.73 -3.21 9.20
N VAL A 112 -3.03 -3.36 9.50
CA VAL A 112 -4.06 -2.40 9.09
C VAL A 112 -3.72 -1.00 9.60
N SER A 113 -3.41 -0.84 10.89
CA SER A 113 -3.10 0.46 11.49
C SER A 113 -1.86 1.11 10.86
N THR A 114 -0.84 0.32 10.56
CA THR A 114 0.39 0.78 9.88
C THR A 114 0.06 1.30 8.49
N TYR A 115 -0.68 0.54 7.70
CA TYR A 115 -1.05 0.95 6.34
C TYR A 115 -1.98 2.17 6.33
N LEU A 116 -3.01 2.22 7.19
CA LEU A 116 -3.88 3.39 7.30
C LEU A 116 -3.12 4.65 7.69
N SER A 117 -2.16 4.54 8.62
CA SER A 117 -1.32 5.68 9.00
C SER A 117 -0.43 6.15 7.85
N ARG A 118 0.15 5.23 7.07
CA ARG A 118 0.96 5.57 5.89
C ARG A 118 0.11 6.19 4.78
N MET A 119 -1.08 5.64 4.54
CA MET A 119 -2.07 6.16 3.60
C MET A 119 -2.62 7.54 4.02
N ALA A 120 -2.65 7.84 5.31
CA ALA A 120 -2.95 9.20 5.76
C ALA A 120 -1.76 10.14 5.54
N LYS A 121 -0.52 9.67 5.78
CA LYS A 121 0.71 10.48 5.61
C LYS A 121 0.93 10.86 4.14
N ASN A 122 0.60 9.98 3.20
CA ASN A 122 0.78 10.22 1.75
C ASN A 122 -0.41 10.91 1.08
N GLY A 123 -1.41 11.38 1.84
CA GLY A 123 -2.58 12.10 1.32
C GLY A 123 -3.71 11.22 0.79
N PHE A 124 -3.58 9.89 0.78
CA PHE A 124 -4.68 9.02 0.33
C PHE A 124 -5.91 9.09 1.26
N LEU A 125 -5.66 9.18 2.58
CA LEU A 125 -6.70 9.28 3.60
C LEU A 125 -6.62 10.60 4.37
N LYS A 126 -7.77 11.19 4.67
CA LYS A 126 -7.93 12.16 5.75
C LYS A 126 -7.93 11.42 7.09
N ARG A 127 -7.37 12.03 8.14
CA ARG A 127 -7.30 11.47 9.49
C ARG A 127 -7.79 12.48 10.52
N ARG A 128 -8.56 12.03 11.52
CA ARG A 128 -8.99 12.84 12.68
C ARG A 128 -8.94 12.04 13.98
N GLY A 129 -9.19 12.73 15.09
CA GLY A 129 -9.26 12.12 16.42
C GLY A 129 -7.91 11.95 17.11
N ASN A 130 -7.96 11.56 18.38
CA ASN A 130 -6.76 11.30 19.19
C ASN A 130 -6.17 9.90 18.86
N ARG A 131 -5.18 9.44 19.62
CA ARG A 131 -4.52 8.14 19.35
C ARG A 131 -5.47 6.94 19.54
N VAL A 132 -6.48 7.05 20.40
CA VAL A 132 -7.42 5.99 20.76
C VAL A 132 -8.65 6.00 19.83
N GLU A 133 -9.16 7.17 19.50
CA GLU A 133 -10.36 7.38 18.69
C GLU A 133 -10.00 7.83 17.28
N ARG A 134 -8.94 7.23 16.73
CA ARG A 134 -8.42 7.63 15.42
C ARG A 134 -9.33 7.13 14.31
N GLU A 135 -9.82 8.06 13.53
CA GLU A 135 -10.66 7.78 12.37
C GLU A 135 -10.00 8.25 11.08
N TYR A 136 -10.36 7.58 10.00
CA TYR A 136 -9.86 7.80 8.65
C TYR A 136 -11.03 7.96 7.67
N LYS A 137 -10.81 8.68 6.57
CA LYS A 137 -11.76 8.79 5.45
C LYS A 137 -10.98 8.92 4.15
N ILE A 138 -11.50 8.41 3.03
CA ILE A 138 -10.91 8.63 1.70
C ILE A 138 -10.83 10.15 1.42
N ALA A 139 -9.68 10.64 0.96
CA ALA A 139 -9.55 12.04 0.57
C ALA A 139 -10.32 12.31 -0.74
N GLU A 140 -11.02 13.44 -0.84
CA GLU A 140 -11.91 13.77 -1.97
C GLU A 140 -11.19 13.85 -3.32
N GLU A 141 -9.90 14.16 -3.32
CA GLU A 141 -9.05 14.10 -4.52
C GLU A 141 -8.86 12.69 -5.07
N ASN A 142 -8.92 11.68 -4.19
CA ASN A 142 -8.87 10.26 -4.56
C ASN A 142 -10.26 9.68 -4.86
N ASN A 143 -11.34 10.43 -4.58
CA ASN A 143 -12.70 10.12 -5.05
C ASN A 143 -12.90 10.41 -6.56
N GLN A 144 -11.90 10.92 -7.28
CA GLN A 144 -11.97 11.11 -8.74
C GLN A 144 -11.44 9.89 -9.52
N GLU A 145 -10.65 9.01 -8.89
CA GLU A 145 -10.27 7.70 -9.45
C GLU A 145 -11.49 6.76 -9.57
N THR A 146 -12.60 7.10 -8.90
CA THR A 146 -13.90 6.44 -8.93
C THR A 146 -14.83 6.83 -10.10
N HIS A 147 -14.61 7.94 -10.79
CA HIS A 147 -15.45 8.29 -11.95
C HIS A 147 -15.17 7.42 -13.19
N LYS A 148 -13.96 6.86 -13.32
CA LYS A 148 -13.67 5.86 -14.36
C LYS A 148 -14.22 4.47 -14.06
N MET A 149 -14.45 4.12 -12.78
CA MET A 149 -14.94 2.79 -12.40
C MET A 149 -16.47 2.65 -12.46
N SER A 150 -17.21 3.76 -12.49
CA SER A 150 -18.67 3.75 -12.65
C SER A 150 -19.09 3.63 -14.12
N GLU A 151 -18.39 4.26 -15.05
CA GLU A 151 -18.63 4.14 -16.50
C GLU A 151 -18.37 2.71 -17.03
N ILE A 152 -17.43 1.98 -16.43
CA ILE A 152 -17.10 0.60 -16.83
C ILE A 152 -18.22 -0.39 -16.46
N LYS A 153 -18.99 -0.13 -15.40
CA LYS A 153 -20.09 -1.00 -14.98
C LYS A 153 -21.30 -0.86 -15.92
N GLU A 154 -21.56 0.34 -16.43
CA GLU A 154 -22.67 0.59 -17.36
C GLU A 154 -22.40 0.01 -18.76
N ALA A 155 -21.12 -0.08 -19.15
CA ALA A 155 -20.69 -0.67 -20.43
C ALA A 155 -20.63 -2.22 -20.45
N LEU A 156 -20.79 -2.90 -19.30
CA LEU A 156 -20.79 -4.37 -19.21
C LEU A 156 -22.19 -4.99 -19.12
N ASP A 157 -23.21 -4.19 -18.76
CA ASP A 157 -24.61 -4.62 -18.64
C ASP A 157 -25.49 -4.19 -19.85
N SER A 158 -24.88 -3.63 -20.92
CA SER A 158 -25.52 -3.31 -22.22
C SER A 158 -24.94 -4.17 -23.36
#